data_AF-W4RK33-F1
#
_entry.id   AF-W4RK33-F1
#
_cell.length_a   1.000
_cell.length_b   1.000
_cell.length_c   1.000
_cell.angle_alpha   90.00
_cell.angle_beta   90.00
_cell.angle_gamma   90.00
#
_symmetry.space_group_name_H-M   'P 1'
#
loop_
_entity.id
_entity.type
_entity.pdbx_description
1 polymer ?
#
loop_
_entity_poly.entity_id
_entity_poly.type
_entity_poly.pdbx_seq_one_letter_code
_entity_poly.pdbx_strand_id
1 'polypeptide(L)' 'MSIYGVEAAGLGLATDKHAASLTKGKPGVLHGAMMYLLQDEDGQIQEAHSISAGLDYPASALNTAICTILIE' A
#
# COMPACT_ATOMS: atom_id res chain seq x y z
N MET A 1 8.38 21.03 -11.04
CA MET A 1 7.00 20.59 -10.76
C MET A 1 7.09 19.33 -9.92
N SER A 2 6.57 19.34 -8.70
CA SER A 2 6.61 18.17 -7.81
C SER A 2 5.23 17.51 -7.79
N ILE A 3 5.18 16.20 -7.93
CA ILE A 3 3.95 15.39 -7.82
C ILE A 3 4.00 14.65 -6.49
N TYR A 4 2.92 14.75 -5.72
CA TYR A 4 2.76 14.06 -4.46
C TYR A 4 1.57 13.11 -4.58
N GLY A 5 1.79 11.82 -4.40
CA GLY A 5 0.74 10.86 -4.11
C GLY A 5 0.46 10.79 -2.62
N VAL A 6 -0.66 10.18 -2.22
CA VAL A 6 -0.96 9.83 -0.83
C VAL A 6 -1.43 8.37 -0.69
N GLU A 7 -0.91 7.62 0.29
CA GLU A 7 -1.45 6.30 0.70
C GLU A 7 -2.17 6.39 2.05
N ALA A 8 -3.17 5.53 2.26
CA ALA A 8 -3.85 5.40 3.55
C ALA A 8 -3.01 4.56 4.52
N ALA A 9 -2.66 5.16 5.66
CA ALA A 9 -1.98 4.45 6.74
C ALA A 9 -2.92 3.61 7.62
N GLY A 10 -4.24 3.65 7.39
CA GLY A 10 -5.23 2.93 8.21
C GLY A 10 -5.09 3.28 9.69
N LEU A 11 -4.99 2.24 10.53
CA LEU A 11 -4.76 2.36 11.99
C LEU A 11 -3.30 2.69 12.37
N GLY A 12 -2.47 2.96 11.37
CA GLY A 12 -1.10 3.43 11.50
C GLY A 12 -0.05 2.47 10.95
N LEU A 13 1.06 3.04 10.48
CA LEU A 13 2.22 2.35 9.88
C LEU A 13 2.98 1.39 10.82
N ALA A 14 2.71 1.46 12.12
CA ALA A 14 3.27 0.55 13.12
C ALA A 14 2.43 -0.73 13.29
N THR A 15 1.25 -0.78 12.69
CA THR A 15 0.35 -1.93 12.69
C THR A 15 0.32 -2.58 11.30
N ASP A 16 -0.14 -3.83 11.20
CA ASP A 16 -0.35 -4.50 9.92
C ASP A 16 -1.66 -4.07 9.24
N LYS A 17 -2.40 -3.11 9.82
CA LYS A 17 -3.70 -2.65 9.34
C LYS A 17 -3.57 -1.31 8.61
N HIS A 18 -2.97 -1.35 7.44
CA HIS A 18 -2.78 -0.19 6.57
C HIS A 18 -2.84 -0.57 5.09
N ALA A 19 -3.04 0.40 4.20
CA ALA A 19 -2.97 0.21 2.74
C ALA A 19 -1.70 0.85 2.12
N ALA A 20 -0.66 1.03 2.93
CA ALA A 20 0.58 1.73 2.54
C ALA A 20 1.57 0.82 1.78
N SER A 21 1.14 0.32 0.62
CA SER A 21 1.86 -0.69 -0.17
C SER A 21 3.22 -0.19 -0.70
N LEU A 22 3.39 1.09 -1.05
CA LEU A 22 4.70 1.64 -1.44
C LEU A 22 5.61 1.92 -0.24
N THR A 23 5.01 2.21 0.92
CA THR A 23 5.76 2.54 2.14
C THR A 23 6.32 1.28 2.82
N LYS A 24 5.54 0.20 2.85
CA LYS A 24 5.82 -1.03 3.61
C LYS A 24 5.82 -2.31 2.78
N GLY A 25 5.29 -2.25 1.56
CA GLY A 25 5.22 -3.41 0.67
C GLY A 25 6.54 -3.70 -0.03
N LYS A 26 6.55 -4.84 -0.71
CA LYS A 26 7.69 -5.35 -1.48
C LYS A 26 7.29 -5.47 -2.95
N PRO A 27 8.22 -5.34 -3.91
CA PRO A 27 7.92 -5.59 -5.31
C PRO A 27 7.41 -7.03 -5.51
N GLY A 28 6.31 -7.19 -6.24
CA GLY A 28 5.78 -8.49 -6.65
C GLY A 28 4.79 -8.38 -7.81
N VAL A 29 4.26 -9.52 -8.26
CA VAL A 29 3.29 -9.58 -9.35
C VAL A 29 1.93 -9.93 -8.79
N LEU A 30 0.97 -9.03 -8.95
CA LEU A 30 -0.44 -9.28 -8.64
C LEU A 30 -1.27 -8.98 -9.89
N HIS A 31 -2.26 -9.81 -10.19
CA HIS A 31 -3.12 -9.64 -11.38
C HIS A 31 -2.36 -9.40 -12.70
N GLY A 32 -1.18 -9.99 -12.86
CA GLY A 32 -0.38 -9.92 -14.10
C GLY A 32 0.43 -8.63 -14.30
N ALA A 33 0.49 -7.74 -13.30
CA ALA A 33 1.32 -6.52 -13.34
C ALA A 33 2.33 -6.48 -12.19
N MET A 34 3.51 -5.90 -12.44
CA MET A 34 4.54 -5.69 -11.43
C MET A 34 4.21 -4.44 -10.60
N MET A 35 4.02 -4.62 -9.29
CA MET A 35 3.58 -3.59 -8.36
C MET A 35 4.31 -3.73 -7.03
N TYR A 36 4.19 -2.74 -6.14
CA TYR A 36 4.49 -2.95 -4.72
C TYR A 36 3.28 -3.58 -4.05
N LEU A 37 3.50 -4.67 -3.32
CA LEU A 37 2.48 -5.48 -2.67
C LEU A 37 2.71 -5.54 -1.17
N LEU A 38 1.64 -5.43 -0.40
CA LEU A 38 1.64 -5.88 0.98
C LEU A 38 1.61 -7.40 0.96
N GLN A 39 2.77 -8.00 1.22
CA GLN A 39 2.95 -9.44 1.25
C GLN A 39 3.85 -9.84 2.41
N ASP A 40 3.61 -11.03 2.95
CA ASP A 40 4.44 -11.60 4.01
C ASP A 40 5.80 -12.11 3.47
N GLU A 41 6.53 -12.85 4.29
CA GLU A 41 7.84 -13.42 3.90
C GLU A 41 7.72 -14.56 2.89
N ASP A 42 6.58 -15.25 2.87
CA ASP A 42 6.28 -16.34 1.95
C ASP A 42 5.68 -15.84 0.62
N GLY A 43 5.42 -14.53 0.50
CA GLY A 43 4.87 -13.89 -0.69
C GLY A 43 3.34 -13.94 -0.76
N GLN A 44 2.66 -14.26 0.35
CA GLN A 44 1.21 -14.24 0.43
C GLN A 44 0.71 -12.81 0.62
N ILE A 45 -0.37 -12.45 -0.09
CA ILE A 45 -0.95 -11.12 -0.04
C ILE A 45 -1.59 -10.88 1.33
N GLN A 46 -1.18 -9.79 1.97
CA GLN A 46 -1.79 -9.32 3.20
C GLN A 46 -2.98 -8.42 2.89
N GLU A 47 -4.01 -8.48 3.74
CA GLU A 47 -5.17 -7.60 3.60
C GLU A 47 -4.77 -6.15 3.87
N ALA A 48 -5.12 -5.27 2.94
CA ALA A 48 -5.07 -3.84 3.18
C ALA A 48 -6.16 -3.45 4.20
N HIS A 49 -5.95 -2.32 4.88
CA HIS A 49 -6.98 -1.75 5.72
C HIS A 49 -7.03 -0.22 5.57
N SER A 50 -8.21 0.30 5.26
CA SER A 50 -8.54 1.72 5.18
C SER A 50 -10.05 1.93 5.34
N ILE A 51 -10.49 2.96 6.06
CA ILE A 51 -11.91 3.36 6.12
C ILE A 51 -12.49 3.71 4.75
N SER A 52 -11.62 4.23 3.87
CA SER A 52 -11.97 4.59 2.51
C SER A 52 -11.85 3.35 1.65
N ALA A 53 -12.99 2.79 1.25
CA ALA A 53 -13.05 1.61 0.37
C ALA A 53 -12.28 1.78 -0.94
N GLY A 54 -12.10 3.02 -1.42
CA GLY A 54 -11.32 3.31 -2.63
C GLY A 54 -9.79 3.20 -2.46
N LEU A 55 -9.31 3.17 -1.22
CA LEU A 55 -7.88 3.04 -0.88
C LEU A 55 -7.55 1.70 -0.23
N ASP A 56 -8.55 0.83 -0.02
CA ASP A 56 -8.39 -0.46 0.65
C ASP A 56 -7.90 -1.55 -0.31
N TYR A 57 -6.72 -1.33 -0.88
CA TYR A 57 -6.14 -2.23 -1.88
C TYR A 57 -4.65 -2.52 -1.58
N PRO A 58 -4.22 -3.79 -1.58
CA PRO A 58 -2.87 -4.19 -1.13
C PRO A 58 -1.78 -4.01 -2.19
N ALA A 59 -2.04 -3.25 -3.26
CA ALA A 59 -1.07 -3.02 -4.33
C ALA A 59 -1.00 -1.57 -4.80
N SER A 60 0.21 -1.09 -5.07
CA SER A 60 0.48 0.24 -5.60
C SER A 60 1.48 0.20 -6.77
N ALA A 61 1.30 1.06 -7.78
CA ALA A 61 2.13 1.09 -8.98
C ALA A 61 3.58 1.55 -8.73
N LEU A 62 4.54 0.99 -9.49
CA LEU A 62 5.99 1.04 -9.22
C LEU A 62 6.68 2.41 -9.44
N ASN A 63 5.98 3.51 -9.73
CA ASN A 63 6.64 4.78 -10.14
C ASN A 63 5.98 6.05 -9.59
N THR A 64 5.50 6.01 -8.36
CA THR A 64 4.77 7.12 -7.74
C THR A 64 5.53 7.62 -6.51
N ALA A 65 5.82 8.93 -6.43
CA ALA A 65 6.36 9.56 -5.23
C ALA A 65 5.20 9.86 -4.26
N ILE A 66 5.15 9.20 -3.10
CA ILE A 66 3.96 9.21 -2.21
C ILE A 66 4.30 9.59 -0.77
N CYS A 67 3.40 10.33 -0.12
CA CYS A 67 3.41 10.63 1.31
C CYS A 67 2.27 9.88 2.01
N THR A 68 2.54 9.06 3.03
CA THR A 68 1.50 8.30 3.74
C THR A 68 0.73 9.20 4.70
N ILE A 69 -0.60 9.18 4.66
CA ILE A 69 -1.47 9.93 5.59
C ILE A 69 -2.32 8.95 6.41
N LEU A 70 -2.45 9.23 7.70
CA LEU A 70 -3.40 8.55 8.59
C LEU A 70 -4.83 8.88 8.15
N ILE A 71 -5.46 7.92 7.49
CA ILE A 71 -6.89 7.91 7.20
C ILE A 71 -7.42 6.71 7.98
N GLU A 72 -7.86 6.98 9.21
CA GLU A 72 -8.47 6.02 10.15
C GLU A 72 -9.82 5.53 9.66
#